data_AF-A0A147BAW8-F1
#
_entry.id   AF-A0A147BAW8-F1
#
_cell.length_a   1.000
_cell.length_b   1.000
_cell.length_c   1.000
_cell.angle_alpha   90.00
_cell.angle_beta   90.00
_cell.angle_gamma   90.00
#
_symmetry.space_group_name_H-M   'P 1'
#
loop_
_entity.id
_entity.type
_entity.pdbx_description
1 polymer ?
#
loop_
_entity_poly.entity_id
_entity_poly.type
_entity_poly.pdbx_seq_one_letter_code
_entity_poly.pdbx_strand_id
1 'polypeptide(L)'
;HETSRFTLLWDKDEEVTPNARIQRYIPAPKMKLPGHEESYNPPPEYLFTNEEEEKWREQEPEERKLNFIPRKFSSLREVCAYQEFIRERFERCLDLYLCPRQRKMRVQVNPDDLIPKLPKPKDLQPFPSIQYIVYKGHTDVIRSLTIEPAGQFFASGGDDCTVRIWEVLTGRCMKVLYFKAAIKSVAWCPSQSMCLIAVAAGNNVHIVNPGVGDKLVVNNTDTLIGDEPEAYNKTGRKETVQWEPASEEERVQGVRVNVVHKNLVEQVTWHAKGDYFAVVMPGCSSGSVLIHQLSQWRSQPPFSKVKGDISRVLFHPIRPYFFVASQRFVRVYNLLEQTLSKKLISNCKWLSSIAIHPKGDNVIAGSYENRLSWFDMDLSTKPYKI
;
A
#
# COMPACT_ATOMS: atom_id res chain seq x y z
N HIS A 1 -31.05 -45.58 -75.48
CA HIS A 1 -30.10 -44.51 -75.11
C HIS A 1 -29.78 -44.67 -73.63
N GLU A 2 -28.59 -45.17 -73.31
CA GLU A 2 -28.13 -45.44 -71.96
C GLU A 2 -27.86 -44.14 -71.22
N THR A 3 -28.47 -43.95 -70.05
CA THR A 3 -28.18 -42.84 -69.15
C THR A 3 -26.84 -43.09 -68.45
N SER A 4 -25.92 -42.14 -68.56
CA SER A 4 -24.58 -42.20 -67.96
C SER A 4 -24.66 -42.36 -66.44
N ARG A 5 -24.01 -43.39 -65.90
CA ARG A 5 -23.99 -43.77 -64.46
C ARG A 5 -23.27 -42.76 -63.54
N PHE A 6 -22.62 -41.74 -64.12
CA PHE A 6 -21.86 -40.74 -63.39
C PHE A 6 -22.27 -39.33 -63.86
N THR A 7 -22.78 -38.53 -62.93
CA THR A 7 -23.03 -37.09 -63.11
C THR A 7 -22.06 -36.31 -62.22
N LEU A 8 -21.46 -35.24 -62.76
CA LEU A 8 -20.65 -34.33 -61.95
C LEU A 8 -21.56 -33.52 -61.01
N LEU A 9 -21.37 -33.71 -59.70
CA LEU A 9 -22.15 -33.06 -58.66
C LEU A 9 -21.94 -31.54 -58.59
N TRP A 10 -20.85 -31.02 -59.16
CA TRP A 10 -20.39 -29.63 -59.02
C TRP A 10 -20.21 -28.90 -60.36
N ASP A 11 -20.84 -29.36 -61.44
CA ASP A 11 -20.66 -28.77 -62.77
C ASP A 11 -21.32 -27.38 -62.91
N LYS A 12 -22.19 -27.01 -61.95
CA LYS A 12 -22.89 -25.73 -61.89
C LYS A 12 -23.03 -25.24 -60.44
N ASP A 13 -21.92 -24.87 -59.82
CA ASP A 13 -21.99 -24.07 -58.60
C ASP A 13 -22.44 -22.65 -58.97
N GLU A 14 -23.75 -22.44 -59.10
CA GLU A 14 -24.35 -21.11 -59.01
C GLU A 14 -23.99 -20.53 -57.63
N GLU A 15 -23.56 -19.27 -57.60
CA GLU A 15 -23.10 -18.55 -56.41
C GLU A 15 -24.02 -18.80 -55.22
N VAL A 16 -23.62 -19.72 -54.34
CA VAL A 16 -24.39 -20.10 -53.16
C VAL A 16 -24.43 -18.91 -52.21
N THR A 17 -25.51 -18.12 -52.29
CA THR A 17 -25.79 -17.09 -51.29
C THR A 17 -25.97 -17.78 -49.93
N PRO A 18 -25.16 -17.46 -48.91
CA PRO A 18 -25.20 -18.19 -47.65
C PRO A 18 -26.56 -18.02 -46.96
N ASN A 19 -27.22 -19.15 -46.69
CA ASN A 19 -28.49 -19.23 -45.96
C ASN A 19 -28.45 -18.44 -44.65
N ALA A 20 -29.23 -17.36 -44.57
CA ALA A 20 -29.29 -16.44 -43.43
C ALA A 20 -29.75 -17.09 -42.10
N ARG A 21 -30.20 -18.35 -42.10
CA ARG A 21 -30.57 -19.11 -40.89
C ARG A 21 -29.37 -19.72 -40.14
N ILE A 22 -28.20 -19.82 -40.78
CA ILE A 22 -26.98 -20.39 -40.19
C ILE A 22 -25.99 -19.27 -39.83
N GLN A 23 -26.46 -18.22 -39.14
CA GLN A 23 -25.62 -17.03 -38.88
C GLN A 23 -24.51 -17.23 -37.84
N ARG A 24 -24.35 -18.43 -37.26
CA ARG A 24 -23.34 -18.70 -36.21
C ARG A 24 -22.64 -20.04 -36.34
N TYR A 25 -22.45 -20.55 -37.56
CA TYR A 25 -21.57 -21.69 -37.76
C TYR A 25 -20.12 -21.28 -37.50
N ILE A 26 -19.47 -21.92 -36.53
CA ILE A 26 -18.02 -21.77 -36.29
C ILE A 26 -17.33 -22.87 -37.08
N PRO A 27 -16.61 -22.54 -38.17
CA PRO A 27 -15.89 -23.53 -38.95
C PRO A 27 -14.84 -24.21 -38.09
N ALA A 28 -14.57 -25.48 -38.39
CA ALA A 28 -13.46 -26.18 -37.77
C ALA A 28 -12.13 -25.46 -38.09
N PRO A 29 -11.17 -25.41 -37.15
CA PRO A 29 -9.87 -24.83 -37.42
C PRO A 29 -9.17 -25.59 -38.54
N LYS A 30 -8.53 -24.87 -39.47
CA LYS A 30 -7.70 -25.51 -40.50
C LYS A 30 -6.43 -26.07 -39.85
N MET A 31 -5.89 -27.15 -40.42
CA MET A 31 -4.55 -27.61 -40.02
C MET A 31 -3.54 -26.51 -40.31
N LYS A 32 -2.51 -26.40 -39.47
CA LYS A 32 -1.37 -25.53 -39.76
C LYS A 32 -0.70 -26.02 -41.04
N LEU A 33 -0.16 -25.08 -41.81
CA LEU A 33 0.67 -25.44 -42.95
C LEU A 33 1.99 -26.03 -42.43
N PRO A 34 2.58 -27.02 -43.12
CA PRO A 34 3.88 -27.57 -42.76
C PRO A 34 4.95 -26.47 -42.67
N GLY A 35 5.73 -26.50 -41.60
CA GLY A 35 6.82 -25.56 -41.32
C GLY A 35 8.19 -26.07 -41.73
N HIS A 36 9.24 -25.31 -41.40
CA HIS A 36 10.63 -25.73 -41.64
C HIS A 36 11.05 -26.88 -40.72
N GLU A 37 10.44 -26.97 -39.54
CA GLU A 37 10.63 -28.02 -38.54
C GLU A 37 10.18 -29.41 -39.02
N GLU A 38 9.21 -29.48 -39.93
CA GLU A 38 8.67 -30.73 -40.51
C GLU A 38 9.44 -31.18 -41.76
N SER A 39 10.39 -30.37 -42.23
CA SER A 39 11.24 -30.73 -43.38
C SER A 39 12.10 -31.95 -43.06
N TYR A 40 12.34 -32.81 -44.06
CA TYR A 40 13.33 -33.89 -43.92
C TYR A 40 14.76 -33.36 -43.79
N ASN A 41 15.00 -32.11 -44.20
CA ASN A 41 16.29 -31.43 -44.10
C ASN A 41 16.08 -30.03 -43.51
N PRO A 42 15.80 -29.93 -42.20
CA PRO A 42 15.60 -28.65 -41.54
C PRO A 42 16.94 -27.94 -41.31
N PRO A 43 16.94 -26.59 -41.20
CA PRO A 43 18.11 -25.86 -40.72
C PRO A 43 18.52 -26.34 -39.32
N PRO A 44 19.82 -26.27 -38.97
CA PRO A 44 20.32 -26.77 -37.69
C PRO A 44 19.68 -26.11 -36.46
N GLU A 45 19.17 -24.88 -36.59
CA GLU A 45 18.46 -24.15 -35.52
C GLU A 45 17.16 -24.83 -35.06
N TYR A 46 16.56 -25.69 -35.90
CA TYR A 46 15.33 -26.41 -35.59
C TYR A 46 15.59 -27.80 -35.00
N LEU A 47 16.85 -28.27 -35.00
CA LEU A 47 17.21 -29.55 -34.40
C LEU A 47 17.32 -29.38 -32.90
N PHE A 48 16.75 -30.32 -32.15
CA PHE A 48 16.80 -30.28 -30.69
C PHE A 48 18.22 -30.52 -30.20
N THR A 49 18.57 -29.80 -29.15
CA THR A 49 19.72 -30.16 -28.31
C THR A 49 19.39 -31.40 -27.46
N ASN A 50 20.41 -32.12 -27.00
CA ASN A 50 20.22 -33.33 -26.18
C ASN A 50 19.38 -33.04 -24.92
N GLU A 51 19.57 -31.88 -24.30
CA GLU A 51 18.80 -31.45 -23.12
C GLU A 51 17.33 -31.16 -23.45
N GLU A 52 17.03 -30.63 -24.64
CA GLU A 52 15.66 -30.38 -25.09
C GLU A 52 14.94 -31.68 -25.46
N GLU A 53 15.66 -32.65 -26.01
CA GLU A 53 15.11 -33.97 -26.31
C GLU A 53 14.70 -34.71 -25.04
N GLU A 54 15.55 -34.68 -24.01
CA GLU A 54 15.24 -35.27 -22.69
C GLU A 54 14.00 -34.59 -22.08
N LYS A 55 13.98 -33.26 -22.05
CA LYS A 55 12.81 -32.49 -21.57
C LYS A 55 11.54 -32.80 -22.37
N TRP A 56 11.63 -32.98 -23.68
CA TRP A 56 10.49 -33.34 -24.52
C TRP A 56 9.96 -34.75 -24.21
N ARG A 57 10.85 -35.69 -23.91
CA ARG A 57 10.49 -37.07 -23.51
C ARG A 57 9.85 -37.12 -22.14
N GLU A 58 10.29 -36.25 -21.21
CA GLU A 58 9.70 -36.10 -19.88
C GLU A 58 8.31 -35.42 -19.92
N GLN A 59 8.05 -34.54 -20.89
CA GLN A 59 6.75 -33.88 -21.05
C GLN A 59 5.65 -34.86 -21.48
N GLU A 60 4.46 -34.69 -20.92
CA GLU A 60 3.25 -35.41 -21.33
C GLU A 60 2.84 -35.06 -22.77
N PRO A 61 2.31 -36.01 -23.57
CA PRO A 61 1.99 -35.79 -24.98
C PRO A 61 1.08 -34.59 -25.28
N GLU A 62 0.11 -34.29 -24.41
CA GLU A 62 -0.87 -33.22 -24.60
C GLU A 62 -0.28 -31.80 -24.40
N GLU A 63 0.81 -31.68 -23.64
CA GLU A 63 1.46 -30.40 -23.33
C GLU A 63 2.57 -30.04 -24.33
N ARG A 64 2.97 -31.00 -25.18
CA ARG A 64 4.06 -30.83 -26.14
C ARG A 64 3.67 -29.82 -27.22
N LYS A 65 4.60 -28.90 -27.50
CA LYS A 65 4.44 -27.92 -28.58
C LYS A 65 4.52 -28.56 -29.98
N LEU A 66 5.39 -29.56 -30.11
CA LEU A 66 5.58 -30.37 -31.32
C LEU A 66 5.32 -31.83 -30.96
N ASN A 67 4.52 -32.52 -31.77
CA ASN A 67 4.18 -33.92 -31.56
C ASN A 67 5.30 -34.88 -32.00
N PHE A 68 6.35 -34.36 -32.63
CA PHE A 68 7.49 -35.10 -33.13
C PHE A 68 8.81 -34.39 -32.79
N ILE A 69 9.91 -35.14 -32.87
CA ILE A 69 11.27 -34.61 -32.75
C ILE A 69 11.78 -34.30 -34.17
N PRO A 70 12.17 -33.05 -34.48
CA PRO A 70 12.75 -32.69 -35.77
C PRO A 70 14.02 -33.51 -36.06
N ARG A 71 14.13 -34.06 -37.27
CA ARG A 71 15.28 -34.88 -37.69
C ARG A 71 15.78 -34.43 -39.05
N LYS A 72 17.10 -34.47 -39.22
CA LYS A 72 17.77 -34.17 -40.47
C LYS A 72 18.21 -35.45 -41.16
N PHE A 73 17.77 -35.62 -42.40
CA PHE A 73 18.16 -36.69 -43.31
C PHE A 73 19.03 -36.10 -44.43
N SER A 74 20.07 -36.82 -44.84
CA SER A 74 21.00 -36.33 -45.86
C SER A 74 20.40 -36.37 -47.26
N SER A 75 19.42 -37.26 -47.48
CA SER A 75 18.73 -37.45 -48.76
C SER A 75 17.30 -37.94 -48.57
N LEU A 76 16.43 -37.69 -49.56
CA LEU A 76 15.00 -38.07 -49.49
C LEU A 76 14.79 -39.59 -49.38
N ARG A 77 15.70 -40.39 -49.93
CA ARG A 77 15.63 -41.87 -49.86
C ARG A 77 15.81 -42.43 -48.44
N GLU A 78 16.42 -41.66 -47.54
CA GLU A 78 16.67 -42.05 -46.15
C GLU A 78 15.48 -41.75 -45.22
N VAL A 79 14.47 -41.02 -45.72
CA VAL A 79 13.31 -40.64 -44.93
C VAL A 79 12.49 -41.88 -44.59
N CYS A 80 12.46 -42.22 -43.31
CA CYS A 80 11.70 -43.36 -42.80
C CYS A 80 10.19 -43.06 -42.79
N ALA A 81 9.38 -44.14 -42.73
CA ALA A 81 7.96 -44.00 -42.48
C ALA A 81 7.70 -43.39 -41.10
N TYR A 82 6.81 -42.39 -41.05
CA TYR A 82 6.43 -41.72 -39.81
C TYR A 82 5.41 -42.57 -39.04
N GLN A 83 5.83 -43.14 -37.91
CA GLN A 83 5.04 -44.10 -37.14
C GLN A 83 3.75 -43.50 -36.55
N GLU A 84 3.80 -42.24 -36.13
CA GLU A 84 2.67 -41.57 -35.47
C GLU A 84 1.65 -40.95 -36.43
N PHE A 85 1.86 -41.11 -37.75
CA PHE A 85 0.98 -40.54 -38.77
C PHE A 85 -0.48 -40.91 -38.57
N ILE A 86 -0.75 -42.20 -38.34
CA ILE A 86 -2.13 -42.71 -38.17
C ILE A 86 -2.76 -42.12 -36.90
N ARG A 87 -1.98 -42.05 -35.82
CA ARG A 87 -2.43 -41.53 -34.52
C ARG A 87 -2.81 -40.05 -34.64
N GLU A 88 -1.95 -39.22 -35.23
CA GLU A 88 -2.21 -37.78 -35.42
C GLU A 88 -3.45 -37.52 -36.30
N ARG A 89 -3.64 -38.32 -37.36
CA ARG A 89 -4.84 -38.20 -38.23
C ARG A 89 -6.11 -38.60 -37.49
N PHE A 90 -6.04 -39.64 -36.67
CA PHE A 90 -7.16 -40.08 -35.85
C PHE A 90 -7.52 -39.04 -34.78
N GLU A 91 -6.54 -38.53 -34.03
CA GLU A 91 -6.72 -37.45 -33.04
C GLU A 91 -7.33 -36.20 -33.70
N ARG A 92 -6.86 -35.82 -34.88
CA ARG A 92 -7.44 -34.69 -35.63
C ARG A 92 -8.92 -34.91 -35.96
N CYS A 93 -9.34 -36.13 -36.29
CA CYS A 93 -10.75 -36.47 -36.52
C CYS A 93 -11.58 -36.37 -35.22
N LEU A 94 -11.01 -36.80 -34.09
CA LEU A 94 -11.63 -36.60 -32.77
C LEU A 94 -11.75 -35.11 -32.44
N ASP A 95 -10.73 -34.30 -32.70
CA ASP A 95 -10.77 -32.84 -32.52
C ASP A 95 -11.85 -32.17 -33.38
N LEU A 96 -12.09 -32.68 -34.59
CA LEU A 96 -13.16 -32.19 -35.45
C LEU A 96 -14.53 -32.51 -34.87
N TYR A 97 -14.72 -33.69 -34.31
CA TYR A 97 -16.03 -34.19 -33.90
C TYR A 97 -16.40 -33.83 -32.45
N LEU A 98 -15.46 -34.03 -31.51
CA LEU A 98 -15.71 -33.97 -30.07
C LEU A 98 -15.39 -32.61 -29.46
N CYS A 99 -14.36 -31.89 -29.93
CA CYS A 99 -13.92 -30.68 -29.25
C CYS A 99 -14.91 -29.50 -29.46
N PRO A 100 -15.36 -28.85 -28.37
CA PRO A 100 -16.25 -27.71 -28.47
C PRO A 100 -15.54 -26.50 -29.10
N ARG A 101 -16.21 -25.82 -30.03
CA ARG A 101 -15.65 -24.69 -30.76
C ARG A 101 -16.15 -23.38 -30.17
N GLN A 102 -15.22 -22.48 -29.83
CA GLN A 102 -15.53 -21.17 -29.27
C GLN A 102 -14.80 -20.06 -30.03
N ARG A 103 -15.51 -18.98 -30.37
CA ARG A 103 -14.91 -17.77 -30.92
C ARG A 103 -14.16 -17.03 -29.80
N LYS A 104 -12.84 -17.05 -29.83
CA LYS A 104 -11.99 -16.24 -28.93
C LYS A 104 -11.57 -14.95 -29.63
N MET A 105 -11.85 -13.81 -29.01
CA MET A 105 -11.32 -12.52 -29.46
C MET A 105 -9.88 -12.39 -28.98
N ARG A 106 -8.91 -12.61 -29.88
CA ARG A 106 -7.50 -12.35 -29.59
C ARG A 106 -7.24 -10.87 -29.81
N VAL A 107 -6.92 -10.17 -28.73
CA VAL A 107 -6.55 -8.76 -28.74
C VAL A 107 -5.08 -8.67 -29.18
N GLN A 108 -4.85 -8.25 -30.42
CA GLN A 108 -3.50 -7.91 -30.91
C GLN A 108 -3.22 -6.45 -30.54
N VAL A 109 -2.72 -6.22 -29.33
CA VAL A 109 -2.35 -4.89 -28.83
C VAL A 109 -0.87 -4.91 -28.49
N ASN A 110 -0.17 -3.84 -28.88
CA ASN A 110 1.22 -3.68 -28.50
C ASN A 110 1.30 -3.45 -26.98
N PRO A 111 2.23 -4.07 -26.27
CA PRO A 111 2.37 -3.88 -24.82
C PRO A 111 2.48 -2.42 -24.40
N ASP A 112 3.09 -1.57 -25.23
CA ASP A 112 3.30 -0.14 -24.96
C ASP A 112 1.99 0.66 -24.94
N ASP A 113 0.97 0.26 -25.69
CA ASP A 113 -0.33 0.93 -25.72
C ASP A 113 -1.14 0.73 -24.44
N LEU A 114 -0.74 -0.24 -23.60
CA LEU A 114 -1.35 -0.50 -22.29
C LEU A 114 -0.87 0.48 -21.22
N ILE A 115 0.23 1.19 -21.46
CA ILE A 115 0.85 2.09 -20.49
C ILE A 115 0.19 3.47 -20.59
N PRO A 116 -0.29 4.06 -19.47
CA PRO A 116 -0.88 5.39 -19.50
C PRO A 116 0.16 6.44 -19.89
N LYS A 117 -0.26 7.42 -20.70
CA LYS A 117 0.57 8.56 -21.11
C LYS A 117 0.74 9.52 -19.92
N LEU A 118 1.82 9.37 -19.17
CA LEU A 118 2.18 10.22 -18.03
C LEU A 118 3.34 11.17 -18.38
N PRO A 119 3.43 12.35 -17.75
CA PRO A 119 4.61 13.21 -17.85
C PRO A 119 5.88 12.48 -17.41
N LYS A 120 7.03 12.85 -17.99
CA LYS A 120 8.30 12.22 -17.60
C LYS A 120 8.68 12.68 -16.20
N PRO A 121 9.28 11.82 -15.36
CA PRO A 121 9.70 12.22 -14.01
C PRO A 121 10.63 13.43 -13.99
N LYS A 122 11.46 13.63 -15.01
CA LYS A 122 12.35 14.81 -15.13
C LYS A 122 11.59 16.14 -15.13
N ASP A 123 10.38 16.16 -15.66
CA ASP A 123 9.54 17.36 -15.75
C ASP A 123 8.85 17.69 -14.41
N LEU A 124 8.88 16.75 -13.44
CA LEU A 124 8.24 16.87 -12.12
C LEU A 124 9.24 17.17 -11.00
N GLN A 125 10.45 17.61 -11.32
CA GLN A 125 11.43 18.04 -10.32
C GLN A 125 10.97 19.33 -9.61
N PRO A 126 11.34 19.54 -8.34
CA PRO A 126 12.30 18.77 -7.54
C PRO A 126 11.69 17.61 -6.74
N PHE A 127 12.44 16.50 -6.63
CA PHE A 127 12.19 15.40 -5.69
C PHE A 127 13.53 14.78 -5.25
N PRO A 128 13.62 14.19 -4.05
CA PRO A 128 14.87 13.59 -3.57
C PRO A 128 15.25 12.36 -4.41
N SER A 129 16.51 12.29 -4.85
CA SER A 129 17.05 11.19 -5.68
C SER A 129 18.17 10.39 -5.02
N ILE A 130 18.88 10.99 -4.07
CA ILE A 130 20.02 10.38 -3.38
C ILE A 130 19.89 10.54 -1.88
N GLN A 131 20.41 9.57 -1.13
CA GLN A 131 20.58 9.70 0.31
C GLN A 131 21.77 10.62 0.60
N TYR A 132 21.51 11.76 1.24
CA TYR A 132 22.54 12.76 1.52
C TYR A 132 23.29 12.51 2.85
N ILE A 133 22.56 12.23 3.93
CA ILE A 133 23.11 12.09 5.30
C ILE A 133 22.59 10.81 5.97
N VAL A 134 23.43 10.19 6.80
CA VAL A 134 23.06 9.08 7.70
C VAL A 134 23.25 9.52 9.15
N TYR A 135 22.18 9.46 9.94
CA TYR A 135 22.19 9.79 11.37
C TYR A 135 22.56 8.54 12.17
N LYS A 136 23.80 8.49 12.67
CA LYS A 136 24.31 7.35 13.43
C LYS A 136 24.22 7.63 14.93
N GLY A 137 23.53 6.76 15.68
CA GLY A 137 23.54 6.83 17.14
C GLY A 137 22.53 5.95 17.84
N HIS A 138 21.34 5.72 17.25
CA HIS A 138 20.39 4.74 17.79
C HIS A 138 21.01 3.34 17.82
N THR A 139 20.74 2.58 18.89
CA THR A 139 21.27 1.23 19.07
C THR A 139 20.28 0.14 18.66
N ASP A 140 19.03 0.50 18.38
CA ASP A 140 17.96 -0.40 17.96
C ASP A 140 17.03 0.27 16.92
N VAL A 141 15.97 -0.42 16.51
CA VAL A 141 15.01 -0.01 15.48
C VAL A 141 14.35 1.32 15.84
N ILE A 142 14.41 2.26 14.90
CA ILE A 142 13.71 3.54 14.98
C ILE A 142 12.25 3.33 14.54
N ARG A 143 11.30 3.68 15.42
CA ARG A 143 9.86 3.48 15.19
C ARG A 143 9.15 4.72 14.69
N SER A 144 9.65 5.90 15.05
CA SER A 144 8.98 7.16 14.77
C SER A 144 9.97 8.30 14.56
N LEU A 145 9.60 9.21 13.67
CA LEU A 145 10.37 10.39 13.28
C LEU A 145 9.40 11.56 13.14
N THR A 146 9.81 12.74 13.59
CA THR A 146 9.01 13.96 13.46
C THR A 146 9.92 15.17 13.33
N ILE A 147 9.53 16.12 12.48
CA ILE A 147 10.33 17.31 12.19
C ILE A 147 9.79 18.51 12.97
N GLU A 148 10.69 19.40 13.38
CA GLU A 148 10.33 20.70 13.91
C GLU A 148 9.63 21.55 12.83
N PRO A 149 8.65 22.39 13.20
CA PRO A 149 7.99 23.31 12.25
C PRO A 149 8.93 24.25 11.50
N ALA A 150 10.06 24.63 12.10
CA ALA A 150 11.09 25.47 11.47
C ALA A 150 12.02 24.67 10.53
N GLY A 151 12.04 23.33 10.63
CA GLY A 151 12.82 22.45 9.78
C GLY A 151 14.32 22.39 10.09
N GLN A 152 14.79 23.00 11.19
CA GLN A 152 16.19 22.93 11.58
C GLN A 152 16.50 21.64 12.33
N PHE A 153 15.58 21.21 13.19
CA PHE A 153 15.72 20.00 13.99
C PHE A 153 14.66 18.95 13.66
N PHE A 154 14.96 17.70 13.98
CA PHE A 154 13.96 16.63 14.03
C PHE A 154 14.25 15.68 15.19
N ALA A 155 13.21 14.99 15.64
CA ALA A 155 13.30 13.99 16.68
C ALA A 155 13.06 12.59 16.11
N SER A 156 13.81 11.62 16.62
CA SER A 156 13.64 10.19 16.34
C SER A 156 13.45 9.43 17.64
N GLY A 157 12.56 8.45 17.65
CA GLY A 157 12.32 7.57 18.80
C GLY A 157 12.30 6.11 18.37
N GLY A 158 12.87 5.23 19.19
CA GLY A 158 13.00 3.81 18.87
C GLY A 158 12.84 2.85 20.04
N ASP A 159 13.11 1.58 19.74
CA ASP A 159 13.07 0.48 20.71
C ASP A 159 14.26 0.49 21.69
N ASP A 160 15.28 1.33 21.44
CA ASP A 160 16.38 1.59 22.38
C ASP A 160 15.99 2.46 23.59
N CYS A 161 14.68 2.73 23.76
CA CYS A 161 14.10 3.56 24.80
C CYS A 161 14.63 5.00 24.82
N THR A 162 15.19 5.48 23.70
CA THR A 162 15.67 6.86 23.58
C THR A 162 14.88 7.67 22.57
N VAL A 163 14.73 8.96 22.86
CA VAL A 163 14.42 9.96 21.84
C VAL A 163 15.67 10.79 21.60
N ARG A 164 16.09 10.89 20.34
CA ARG A 164 17.25 11.68 19.94
C ARG A 164 16.81 12.85 19.10
N ILE A 165 17.42 14.00 19.36
CA ILE A 165 17.16 15.24 18.63
C ILE A 165 18.36 15.53 17.76
N TRP A 166 18.12 15.75 16.48
CA TRP A 166 19.15 15.89 15.48
C TRP A 166 19.04 17.22 14.74
N GLU A 167 20.18 17.73 14.32
CA GLU A 167 20.25 18.83 13.35
C GLU A 167 20.19 18.28 11.92
N VAL A 168 19.23 18.75 11.13
CA VAL A 168 18.89 18.20 9.80
C VAL A 168 20.05 18.32 8.79
N LEU A 169 20.83 19.41 8.85
CA LEU A 169 21.86 19.67 7.84
C LEU A 169 23.21 19.02 8.14
N THR A 170 23.50 18.73 9.41
CA THR A 170 24.84 18.29 9.85
C THR A 170 24.89 16.84 10.28
N GLY A 171 23.74 16.22 10.60
CA GLY A 171 23.73 14.88 11.17
C GLY A 171 24.04 14.82 12.67
N ARG A 172 24.26 15.96 13.33
CA ARG A 172 24.67 16.02 14.74
C ARG A 172 23.52 15.69 15.68
N CYS A 173 23.79 14.84 16.68
CA CYS A 173 22.87 14.57 17.78
C CYS A 173 22.99 15.68 18.82
N MET A 174 21.99 16.54 18.93
CA MET A 174 21.96 17.66 19.86
C MET A 174 21.61 17.22 21.28
N LYS A 175 20.69 16.27 21.42
CA LYS A 175 20.21 15.79 22.72
C LYS A 175 19.78 14.34 22.66
N VAL A 176 19.95 13.63 23.77
CA VAL A 176 19.45 12.27 23.98
C VAL A 176 18.59 12.29 25.23
N LEU A 177 17.37 11.78 25.10
CA LEU A 177 16.37 11.67 26.16
C LEU A 177 16.15 10.18 26.45
N TYR A 178 16.10 9.81 27.73
CA TYR A 178 16.03 8.42 28.15
C TYR A 178 14.69 8.13 28.81
N PHE A 179 13.99 7.11 28.31
CA PHE A 179 12.69 6.70 28.81
C PHE A 179 12.75 5.28 29.38
N LYS A 180 11.75 4.94 30.20
CA LYS A 180 11.65 3.62 30.85
C LYS A 180 11.09 2.52 29.92
N ALA A 181 10.60 2.89 28.74
CA ALA A 181 9.96 1.98 27.79
C ALA A 181 10.29 2.37 26.34
N ALA A 182 10.09 1.42 25.43
CA ALA A 182 10.28 1.62 24.00
C ALA A 182 9.34 2.72 23.46
N ILE A 183 9.88 3.55 22.57
CA ILE A 183 9.16 4.68 22.00
C ILE A 183 8.36 4.22 20.77
N LYS A 184 7.04 4.32 20.85
CA LYS A 184 6.15 3.92 19.74
C LYS A 184 5.88 5.04 18.76
N SER A 185 5.71 6.27 19.27
CA SER A 185 5.36 7.43 18.45
C SER A 185 5.94 8.70 19.06
N VAL A 186 6.47 9.57 18.21
CA VAL A 186 6.95 10.90 18.56
C VAL A 186 6.27 11.90 17.63
N ALA A 187 5.77 13.00 18.18
CA ALA A 187 5.13 14.06 17.41
C ALA A 187 5.57 15.44 17.92
N TRP A 188 6.21 16.21 17.05
CA TRP A 188 6.55 17.61 17.33
C TRP A 188 5.29 18.46 17.25
N CYS A 189 5.16 19.42 18.16
CA CYS A 189 4.07 20.38 18.12
C CYS A 189 4.17 21.22 16.84
N PRO A 190 3.09 21.33 16.05
CA PRO A 190 3.12 22.04 14.78
C PRO A 190 3.15 23.57 14.94
N SER A 191 2.83 24.11 16.13
CA SER A 191 2.83 25.56 16.35
C SER A 191 4.25 26.10 16.50
N GLN A 192 4.56 27.22 15.85
CA GLN A 192 5.86 27.90 15.99
C GLN A 192 5.97 28.68 17.30
N SER A 193 4.85 28.90 18.01
CA SER A 193 4.82 29.62 19.28
C SER A 193 5.30 28.80 20.47
N MET A 194 5.36 27.47 20.33
CA MET A 194 5.75 26.55 21.41
C MET A 194 6.68 25.48 20.87
N CYS A 195 7.75 25.17 21.62
CA CYS A 195 8.67 24.11 21.26
C CYS A 195 8.39 22.88 22.14
N LEU A 196 7.54 21.97 21.65
CA LEU A 196 7.14 20.77 22.38
C LEU A 196 7.21 19.53 21.51
N ILE A 197 7.50 18.42 22.17
CA ILE A 197 7.47 17.09 21.58
C ILE A 197 6.60 16.21 22.49
N ALA A 198 5.59 15.57 21.90
CA ALA A 198 4.86 14.51 22.57
C ALA A 198 5.52 13.16 22.25
N VAL A 199 5.84 12.40 23.28
CA VAL A 199 6.54 11.13 23.20
C VAL A 199 5.68 10.03 23.83
N ALA A 200 5.25 9.05 23.04
CA ALA A 200 4.58 7.85 23.55
C ALA A 200 5.60 6.77 23.92
N ALA A 201 5.72 6.51 25.22
CA ALA A 201 6.58 5.49 25.79
C ALA A 201 5.75 4.53 26.66
N GLY A 202 5.53 3.30 26.17
CA GLY A 202 4.68 2.32 26.85
C GLY A 202 3.24 2.84 27.04
N ASN A 203 2.81 2.99 28.29
CA ASN A 203 1.46 3.48 28.64
C ASN A 203 1.39 5.00 28.81
N ASN A 204 2.52 5.69 28.73
CA ASN A 204 2.61 7.11 29.09
C ASN A 204 2.87 7.94 27.84
N VAL A 205 2.29 9.13 27.82
CA VAL A 205 2.67 10.19 26.88
C VAL A 205 3.39 11.27 27.66
N HIS A 206 4.65 11.50 27.32
CA HIS A 206 5.50 12.53 27.91
C HIS A 206 5.47 13.77 27.02
N ILE A 207 5.15 14.92 27.60
CA ILE A 207 5.26 16.22 26.93
C ILE A 207 6.62 16.82 27.31
N VAL A 208 7.47 16.98 26.31
CA VAL A 208 8.87 17.35 26.47
C VAL A 208 9.14 18.68 25.80
N ASN A 209 9.76 19.60 26.53
CA ASN A 209 10.43 20.75 25.94
C ASN A 209 11.88 20.35 25.60
N PRO A 210 12.24 20.22 24.31
CA PRO A 210 13.56 19.75 23.92
C PRO A 210 14.67 20.72 24.30
N GLY A 211 14.36 22.02 24.46
CA GLY A 211 15.34 23.07 24.75
C GLY A 211 16.25 23.39 23.55
N VAL A 212 15.80 23.12 22.33
CA VAL A 212 16.51 23.43 21.08
C VAL A 212 15.81 24.56 20.33
N GLY A 213 16.57 25.28 19.50
CA GLY A 213 16.07 26.42 18.72
C GLY A 213 16.16 27.75 19.47
N ASP A 214 15.16 28.61 19.28
CA ASP A 214 15.11 29.94 19.88
C ASP A 214 14.89 29.87 21.40
N LYS A 215 15.84 30.42 22.16
CA LYS A 215 15.80 30.48 23.62
C LYS A 215 14.56 31.20 24.14
N LEU A 216 14.07 32.22 23.42
CA LEU A 216 12.87 32.95 23.84
C LEU A 216 11.63 32.04 23.78
N VAL A 217 11.47 31.28 22.68
CA VAL A 217 10.36 30.34 22.51
C VAL A 217 10.44 29.22 23.54
N VAL A 218 11.63 28.68 23.79
CA VAL A 218 11.87 27.65 24.81
C VAL A 218 11.47 28.14 26.20
N ASN A 219 11.92 29.35 26.59
CA ASN A 219 11.60 29.93 27.89
C ASN A 219 10.10 30.23 28.02
N ASN A 220 9.48 30.80 26.99
CA ASN A 220 8.04 31.06 26.97
C ASN A 220 7.23 29.75 27.11
N THR A 221 7.67 28.69 26.43
CA THR A 221 7.04 27.37 26.53
C THR A 221 7.11 26.82 27.96
N ASP A 222 8.25 26.99 28.63
CA ASP A 222 8.41 26.57 30.03
C ASP A 222 7.53 27.38 30.98
N THR A 223 7.36 28.68 30.75
CA THR A 223 6.43 29.50 31.57
C THR A 223 4.97 29.13 31.36
N LEU A 224 4.59 28.63 30.17
CA LEU A 224 3.21 28.29 29.85
C LEU A 224 2.78 26.93 30.41
N ILE A 225 3.71 25.98 30.59
CA ILE A 225 3.42 24.58 30.94
C ILE A 225 3.99 24.20 32.31
N GLY A 226 4.76 25.09 32.93
CA GLY A 226 5.48 24.83 34.18
C GLY A 226 4.61 24.55 35.40
N ASP A 227 3.37 25.06 35.42
CA ASP A 227 2.47 25.00 36.58
C ASP A 227 1.24 24.12 36.32
N GLU A 228 0.76 23.43 37.36
CA GLU A 228 -0.50 22.68 37.34
C GLU A 228 -1.66 23.68 37.12
N PRO A 229 -2.49 23.51 36.07
CA PRO A 229 -3.57 24.45 35.79
C PRO A 229 -4.57 24.50 36.95
N GLU A 230 -5.00 25.70 37.36
CA GLU A 230 -6.00 25.87 38.43
C GLU A 230 -7.31 25.12 38.16
N ALA A 231 -7.65 24.92 36.88
CA ALA A 231 -8.84 24.20 36.45
C ALA A 231 -8.73 22.66 36.61
N TYR A 232 -7.52 22.13 36.85
CA TYR A 232 -7.30 20.70 37.03
C TYR A 232 -7.73 20.27 38.44
N ASN A 233 -9.02 19.98 38.56
CA ASN A 233 -9.57 19.40 39.77
C ASN A 233 -9.24 17.91 39.81
N LYS A 234 -8.49 17.47 40.83
CA LYS A 234 -8.38 16.04 41.22
C LYS A 234 -9.73 15.57 41.74
N THR A 235 -10.71 15.40 40.85
CA THR A 235 -11.97 14.78 41.23
C THR A 235 -11.63 13.39 41.74
N GLY A 236 -12.07 13.02 42.95
CA GLY A 236 -11.80 11.70 43.54
C GLY A 236 -12.40 10.51 42.75
N ARG A 237 -12.91 10.75 41.54
CA ARG A 237 -13.28 9.70 40.58
C ARG A 237 -12.01 9.21 39.90
N LYS A 238 -11.85 7.88 39.80
CA LYS A 238 -10.80 7.26 39.00
C LYS A 238 -11.03 7.61 37.51
N GLU A 239 -10.50 8.74 37.07
CA GLU A 239 -10.43 9.09 35.66
C GLU A 239 -9.64 8.02 34.91
N THR A 240 -9.97 7.83 33.63
CA THR A 240 -9.29 6.83 32.80
C THR A 240 -7.84 7.19 32.49
N VAL A 241 -7.50 8.46 32.65
CA VAL A 241 -6.18 9.05 32.38
C VAL A 241 -5.82 9.94 33.56
N GLN A 242 -4.56 9.90 33.97
CA GLN A 242 -4.02 10.74 35.04
C GLN A 242 -2.97 11.68 34.46
N TRP A 243 -3.07 12.96 34.80
CA TRP A 243 -2.04 13.95 34.48
C TRP A 243 -1.18 14.16 35.72
N GLU A 244 0.13 14.02 35.53
CA GLU A 244 1.12 14.16 36.58
C GLU A 244 2.20 15.15 36.12
N PRO A 245 2.63 16.09 36.99
CA PRO A 245 3.80 16.91 36.70
C PRO A 245 5.06 16.02 36.62
N ALA A 246 6.03 16.43 35.82
CA ALA A 246 7.30 15.71 35.71
C ALA A 246 8.05 15.71 37.05
N SER A 247 8.71 14.59 37.36
CA SER A 247 9.65 14.51 38.48
C SER A 247 10.89 15.39 38.24
N GLU A 248 11.64 15.73 39.29
CA GLU A 248 12.84 16.58 39.16
C GLU A 248 13.87 16.00 38.17
N GLU A 249 14.08 14.67 38.19
CA GLU A 249 14.97 13.99 37.25
C GLU A 249 14.50 14.10 35.79
N GLU A 250 13.20 13.90 35.56
CA GLU A 250 12.59 14.03 34.24
C GLU A 250 12.60 15.50 33.75
N ARG A 251 12.48 16.46 34.68
CA ARG A 251 12.48 17.89 34.39
C ARG A 251 13.85 18.38 33.93
N VAL A 252 14.94 17.82 34.46
CA VAL A 252 16.31 18.02 33.98
C VAL A 252 16.47 17.50 32.54
N GLN A 253 15.85 16.38 32.19
CA GLN A 253 15.86 15.88 30.81
C GLN A 253 15.05 16.77 29.85
N GLY A 254 14.09 17.56 30.37
CA GLY A 254 13.23 18.45 29.58
C GLY A 254 11.77 18.02 29.56
N VAL A 255 11.40 16.95 30.26
CA VAL A 255 10.00 16.55 30.43
C VAL A 255 9.30 17.59 31.29
N ARG A 256 8.03 17.87 30.99
CA ARG A 256 7.20 18.82 31.74
C ARG A 256 5.96 18.16 32.33
N VAL A 257 5.27 17.36 31.51
CA VAL A 257 4.00 16.74 31.89
C VAL A 257 3.98 15.28 31.45
N ASN A 258 3.49 14.41 32.34
CA ASN A 258 3.29 13.00 32.10
C ASN A 258 1.78 12.72 32.04
N VAL A 259 1.33 12.07 30.96
CA VAL A 259 -0.06 11.65 30.78
C VAL A 259 -0.11 10.13 30.83
N VAL A 260 -0.60 9.60 31.95
CA VAL A 260 -0.60 8.17 32.25
C VAL A 260 -1.92 7.54 31.78
N HIS A 261 -1.81 6.52 30.92
CA HIS A 261 -2.95 5.78 30.41
C HIS A 261 -2.98 4.36 31.00
N LYS A 262 -4.14 3.71 30.91
CA LYS A 262 -4.31 2.32 31.37
C LYS A 262 -3.63 1.30 30.46
N ASN A 263 -3.53 1.61 29.16
CA ASN A 263 -3.07 0.70 28.12
C ASN A 263 -1.94 1.32 27.31
N LEU A 264 -1.28 0.48 26.51
CA LEU A 264 -0.17 0.88 25.66
C LEU A 264 -0.62 1.90 24.61
N VAL A 265 0.17 2.97 24.48
CA VAL A 265 -0.04 4.02 23.51
C VAL A 265 0.77 3.73 22.26
N GLU A 266 0.10 3.67 21.11
CA GLU A 266 0.72 3.34 19.82
C GLU A 266 0.95 4.56 18.93
N GLN A 267 0.11 5.59 19.04
CA GLN A 267 0.25 6.82 18.25
C GLN A 267 -0.11 8.06 19.05
N VAL A 268 0.64 9.14 18.83
CA VAL A 268 0.29 10.51 19.24
C VAL A 268 0.27 11.43 18.01
N THR A 269 -0.74 12.30 17.93
CA THR A 269 -0.87 13.29 16.85
C THR A 269 -1.33 14.63 17.41
N TRP A 270 -0.68 15.72 17.03
CA TRP A 270 -1.10 17.07 17.39
C TRP A 270 -2.17 17.63 16.46
N HIS A 271 -3.03 18.48 17.01
CA HIS A 271 -3.84 19.41 16.26
C HIS A 271 -2.96 20.58 15.75
N ALA A 272 -3.29 21.18 14.60
CA ALA A 272 -2.48 22.22 13.97
C ALA A 272 -2.18 23.45 14.86
N LYS A 273 -3.06 23.74 15.84
CA LYS A 273 -2.86 24.83 16.82
C LYS A 273 -1.91 24.50 17.97
N GLY A 274 -1.61 23.22 18.22
CA GLY A 274 -0.67 22.80 19.27
C GLY A 274 -1.21 22.68 20.71
N ASP A 275 -2.49 23.00 20.97
CA ASP A 275 -3.10 22.81 22.31
C ASP A 275 -3.74 21.42 22.48
N TYR A 276 -4.38 20.94 21.42
CA TYR A 276 -4.99 19.61 21.41
C TYR A 276 -4.04 18.57 20.80
N PHE A 277 -4.03 17.38 21.39
CA PHE A 277 -3.41 16.20 20.78
C PHE A 277 -4.29 14.97 20.98
N ALA A 278 -4.21 14.04 20.05
CA ALA A 278 -4.95 12.79 20.08
C ALA A 278 -3.99 11.62 20.29
N VAL A 279 -4.48 10.62 21.02
CA VAL A 279 -3.74 9.41 21.38
C VAL A 279 -4.54 8.19 20.96
N VAL A 280 -3.85 7.18 20.41
CA VAL A 280 -4.44 5.89 20.03
C VAL A 280 -3.92 4.77 20.93
N MET A 281 -4.86 4.02 21.51
CA MET A 281 -4.62 2.82 22.31
C MET A 281 -5.41 1.66 21.67
N PRO A 282 -4.76 0.80 20.86
CA PRO A 282 -5.46 -0.32 20.24
C PRO A 282 -5.85 -1.41 21.26
N GLY A 283 -6.80 -2.27 20.87
CA GLY A 283 -7.29 -3.38 21.71
C GLY A 283 -8.33 -2.99 22.76
N CYS A 284 -8.69 -1.69 22.84
CA CYS A 284 -9.68 -1.19 23.79
C CYS A 284 -11.05 -1.02 23.11
N SER A 285 -12.09 -1.65 23.67
CA SER A 285 -13.46 -1.49 23.17
C SER A 285 -14.06 -0.10 23.46
N SER A 286 -13.69 0.50 24.60
CA SER A 286 -13.99 1.88 24.97
C SER A 286 -12.70 2.65 25.24
N GLY A 287 -12.63 3.91 24.78
CA GLY A 287 -11.47 4.77 24.99
C GLY A 287 -10.24 4.45 24.14
N SER A 288 -10.38 3.76 23.00
CA SER A 288 -9.26 3.51 22.07
C SER A 288 -8.71 4.78 21.40
N VAL A 289 -9.47 5.87 21.38
CA VAL A 289 -8.97 7.22 21.09
C VAL A 289 -9.32 8.13 22.25
N LEU A 290 -8.37 8.96 22.64
CA LEU A 290 -8.59 10.10 23.52
C LEU A 290 -8.05 11.36 22.86
N ILE A 291 -8.74 12.47 23.10
CA ILE A 291 -8.27 13.81 22.77
C ILE A 291 -7.94 14.51 24.08
N HIS A 292 -6.74 15.04 24.15
CA HIS A 292 -6.19 15.74 25.29
C HIS A 292 -6.08 17.22 24.98
N GLN A 293 -6.36 18.07 25.96
CA GLN A 293 -6.15 19.50 25.90
C GLN A 293 -5.05 19.85 26.90
N LEU A 294 -3.92 20.35 26.38
CA LEU A 294 -2.73 20.62 27.17
C LEU A 294 -2.94 21.80 28.13
N SER A 295 -3.62 22.86 27.71
CA SER A 295 -3.87 24.05 28.55
C SER A 295 -4.69 23.80 29.82
N GLN A 296 -5.51 22.75 29.84
CA GLN A 296 -6.45 22.46 30.95
C GLN A 296 -6.19 21.11 31.64
N TRP A 297 -5.18 20.36 31.19
CA TRP A 297 -4.93 18.96 31.59
C TRP A 297 -6.21 18.12 31.53
N ARG A 298 -6.94 18.26 30.42
CA ARG A 298 -8.25 17.62 30.24
C ARG A 298 -8.15 16.52 29.21
N SER A 299 -8.66 15.34 29.55
CA SER A 299 -8.75 14.18 28.64
C SER A 299 -10.21 13.87 28.34
N GLN A 300 -10.58 13.75 27.07
CA GLN A 300 -11.94 13.42 26.66
C GLN A 300 -11.96 12.35 25.56
N PRO A 301 -12.82 11.32 25.66
CA PRO A 301 -13.09 10.45 24.52
C PRO A 301 -13.92 11.23 23.49
N PRO A 302 -13.47 11.34 22.22
CA PRO A 302 -14.22 12.06 21.20
C PRO A 302 -15.52 11.36 20.80
N PHE A 303 -15.67 10.06 21.10
CA PHE A 303 -16.80 9.24 20.70
C PHE A 303 -17.28 8.36 21.85
N SER A 304 -18.59 8.15 21.93
CA SER A 304 -19.20 7.22 22.89
C SER A 304 -18.97 5.75 22.51
N LYS A 305 -18.91 5.44 21.21
CA LYS A 305 -18.66 4.09 20.68
C LYS A 305 -17.71 4.15 19.50
N VAL A 306 -16.63 3.38 19.60
CA VAL A 306 -15.70 3.16 18.49
C VAL A 306 -16.07 1.86 17.77
N LYS A 307 -16.02 1.89 16.42
CA LYS A 307 -16.32 0.70 15.59
C LYS A 307 -15.04 0.06 15.05
N GLY A 308 -14.64 -1.04 15.68
CA GLY A 308 -13.47 -1.84 15.31
C GLY A 308 -12.17 -1.30 15.90
N ASP A 309 -11.08 -2.03 15.70
CA ASP A 309 -9.78 -1.62 16.21
C ASP A 309 -9.22 -0.49 15.37
N ILE A 310 -8.80 0.57 16.07
CA ILE A 310 -8.22 1.76 15.49
C ILE A 310 -6.73 1.55 15.36
N SER A 311 -6.21 1.79 14.16
CA SER A 311 -4.77 1.79 13.92
C SER A 311 -4.18 3.19 13.97
N ARG A 312 -4.85 4.18 13.35
CA ARG A 312 -4.33 5.55 13.24
C ARG A 312 -5.40 6.63 13.38
N VAL A 313 -5.00 7.81 13.86
CA VAL A 313 -5.82 9.02 13.89
C VAL A 313 -5.06 10.25 13.41
N LEU A 314 -5.76 11.15 12.74
CA LEU A 314 -5.23 12.44 12.28
C LEU A 314 -6.27 13.54 12.40
N PHE A 315 -5.82 14.73 12.80
CA PHE A 315 -6.61 15.96 12.64
C PHE A 315 -6.52 16.44 11.20
N HIS A 316 -7.62 16.98 10.69
CA HIS A 316 -7.59 17.71 9.44
C HIS A 316 -6.79 19.03 9.63
N PRO A 317 -6.00 19.46 8.63
CA PRO A 317 -5.10 20.61 8.78
C PRO A 317 -5.83 21.94 9.02
N ILE A 318 -6.99 22.16 8.38
CA ILE A 318 -7.71 23.44 8.41
C ILE A 318 -9.13 23.34 9.03
N ARG A 319 -9.95 22.42 8.51
CA ARG A 319 -11.33 22.18 8.95
C ARG A 319 -11.39 21.36 10.25
N PRO A 320 -12.48 21.43 11.03
CA PRO A 320 -12.66 20.68 12.27
C PRO A 320 -13.06 19.21 12.01
N TYR A 321 -12.37 18.54 11.09
CA TYR A 321 -12.56 17.12 10.81
C TYR A 321 -11.52 16.28 11.53
N PHE A 322 -11.93 15.10 11.97
CA PHE A 322 -11.09 14.12 12.62
C PHE A 322 -11.15 12.77 11.90
N PHE A 323 -10.00 12.32 11.44
CA PHE A 323 -9.86 11.09 10.68
C PHE A 323 -9.48 9.96 11.62
N VAL A 324 -10.28 8.89 11.59
CA VAL A 324 -10.07 7.68 12.38
C VAL A 324 -9.95 6.50 11.43
N ALA A 325 -8.73 5.98 11.29
CA ALA A 325 -8.45 4.76 10.54
C ALA A 325 -8.63 3.55 11.46
N SER A 326 -9.64 2.75 11.14
CA SER A 326 -9.77 1.38 11.59
C SER A 326 -9.08 0.42 10.63
N GLN A 327 -8.93 -0.85 11.00
CA GLN A 327 -8.35 -1.91 10.15
C GLN A 327 -8.82 -1.88 8.68
N ARG A 328 -10.11 -1.63 8.40
CA ARG A 328 -10.69 -1.70 7.02
C ARG A 328 -11.20 -0.39 6.44
N PHE A 329 -11.36 0.64 7.28
CA PHE A 329 -12.08 1.86 6.90
C PHE A 329 -11.43 3.08 7.52
N VAL A 330 -11.49 4.20 6.80
CA VAL A 330 -11.19 5.52 7.35
C VAL A 330 -12.50 6.26 7.55
N ARG A 331 -12.82 6.63 8.78
CA ARG A 331 -14.02 7.40 9.14
C ARG A 331 -13.62 8.85 9.37
N VAL A 332 -14.38 9.75 8.78
CA VAL A 332 -14.20 11.19 8.93
C VAL A 332 -15.33 11.70 9.80
N TYR A 333 -14.98 12.28 10.94
CA TYR A 333 -15.92 12.84 11.90
C TYR A 333 -15.83 14.36 11.88
N ASN A 334 -16.97 15.03 11.99
CA ASN A 334 -17.02 16.46 12.26
C ASN A 334 -16.98 16.67 13.78
N LEU A 335 -15.94 17.33 14.29
CA LEU A 335 -15.78 17.53 15.74
C LEU A 335 -16.75 18.57 16.30
N LEU A 336 -17.20 19.54 15.50
CA LEU A 336 -18.17 20.54 15.94
C LEU A 336 -19.58 19.95 16.06
N GLU A 337 -19.99 19.19 15.05
CA GLU A 337 -21.31 18.55 15.01
C GLU A 337 -21.36 17.23 15.77
N GLN A 338 -20.20 16.65 16.10
CA GLN A 338 -20.06 15.31 16.69
C GLN A 338 -20.70 14.18 15.86
N THR A 339 -20.78 14.37 14.55
CA THR A 339 -21.37 13.42 13.59
C THR A 339 -20.32 12.77 12.69
N LEU A 340 -20.64 11.59 12.15
CA LEU A 340 -19.86 10.95 11.09
C LEU A 340 -20.21 11.63 9.76
N SER A 341 -19.22 12.24 9.09
CA SER A 341 -19.44 12.89 7.79
C SER A 341 -19.25 11.93 6.63
N LYS A 342 -18.12 11.22 6.57
CA LYS A 342 -17.77 10.31 5.46
C LYS A 342 -17.15 9.01 5.99
N LYS A 343 -17.40 7.92 5.26
CA LYS A 343 -16.77 6.61 5.50
C LYS A 343 -16.06 6.16 4.23
N LEU A 344 -14.73 6.22 4.23
CA LEU A 344 -13.88 5.79 3.12
C LEU A 344 -13.63 4.28 3.20
N ILE A 345 -13.75 3.62 2.04
CA ILE A 345 -13.64 2.17 1.90
C ILE A 345 -12.42 1.86 1.04
N SER A 346 -11.33 1.41 1.66
CA SER A 346 -10.05 1.10 0.97
C SER A 346 -10.03 -0.24 0.26
N ASN A 347 -11.00 -1.12 0.52
CA ASN A 347 -10.96 -2.53 0.10
C ASN A 347 -9.66 -3.27 0.51
N CYS A 348 -8.97 -2.74 1.53
CA CYS A 348 -7.83 -3.37 2.18
C CYS A 348 -8.28 -4.04 3.48
N LYS A 349 -7.66 -5.18 3.82
CA LYS A 349 -8.00 -5.88 5.07
C LYS A 349 -7.44 -5.15 6.29
N TRP A 350 -6.23 -4.59 6.17
CA TRP A 350 -5.48 -3.99 7.26
C TRP A 350 -4.77 -2.69 6.82
N LEU A 351 -5.31 -1.56 7.25
CA LEU A 351 -4.71 -0.24 7.08
C LEU A 351 -3.58 -0.03 8.09
N SER A 352 -2.40 0.34 7.58
CA SER A 352 -1.19 0.58 8.38
C SER A 352 -0.98 2.06 8.70
N SER A 353 -1.19 2.94 7.72
CA SER A 353 -0.96 4.37 7.84
C SER A 353 -1.99 5.18 7.05
N ILE A 354 -2.18 6.43 7.45
CA ILE A 354 -2.94 7.43 6.70
C ILE A 354 -2.16 8.73 6.67
N ALA A 355 -2.33 9.52 5.61
CA ALA A 355 -1.84 10.90 5.53
C ALA A 355 -2.84 11.76 4.77
N ILE A 356 -2.98 13.01 5.20
CA ILE A 356 -3.92 13.98 4.64
C ILE A 356 -3.12 14.99 3.83
N HIS A 357 -3.60 15.31 2.64
CA HIS A 357 -3.01 16.37 1.84
C HIS A 357 -3.09 17.71 2.61
N PRO A 358 -2.08 18.59 2.58
CA PRO A 358 -2.09 19.83 3.37
C PRO A 358 -3.29 20.75 3.14
N LYS A 359 -3.88 20.73 1.94
CA LYS A 359 -5.13 21.45 1.64
C LYS A 359 -6.39 20.80 2.24
N GLY A 360 -6.34 19.51 2.55
CA GLY A 360 -7.42 18.75 3.18
C GLY A 360 -8.30 17.92 2.23
N ASP A 361 -8.14 18.08 0.92
CA ASP A 361 -9.09 17.52 -0.07
C ASP A 361 -8.79 16.05 -0.44
N ASN A 362 -7.55 15.61 -0.26
CA ASN A 362 -7.11 14.26 -0.60
C ASN A 362 -6.55 13.53 0.62
N VAL A 363 -6.76 12.21 0.66
CA VAL A 363 -6.23 11.33 1.70
C VAL A 363 -5.56 10.14 1.06
N ILE A 364 -4.38 9.79 1.52
CA ILE A 364 -3.72 8.53 1.15
C ILE A 364 -3.73 7.58 2.34
N ALA A 365 -3.93 6.29 2.06
CA ALA A 365 -3.92 5.23 3.06
C ALA A 365 -3.00 4.09 2.62
N GLY A 366 -2.03 3.76 3.47
CA GLY A 366 -1.17 2.60 3.31
C GLY A 366 -1.80 1.36 3.94
N SER A 367 -1.51 0.19 3.38
CA SER A 367 -1.95 -1.10 3.92
C SER A 367 -0.78 -2.03 4.19
N TYR A 368 -0.97 -3.00 5.09
CA TYR A 368 -0.02 -4.11 5.29
C TYR A 368 0.00 -5.11 4.12
N GLU A 369 -0.88 -4.94 3.14
CA GLU A 369 -0.97 -5.77 1.93
C GLU A 369 -0.21 -5.15 0.75
N ASN A 370 0.76 -4.26 1.01
CA ASN A 370 1.57 -3.56 0.02
C ASN A 370 0.76 -2.72 -0.99
N ARG A 371 -0.41 -2.20 -0.59
CA ARG A 371 -1.26 -1.31 -1.41
C ARG A 371 -1.33 0.10 -0.84
N LEU A 372 -1.40 1.11 -1.71
CA LEU A 372 -1.56 2.52 -1.38
C LEU A 372 -2.82 3.07 -2.03
N SER A 373 -3.86 3.32 -1.23
CA SER A 373 -5.13 3.87 -1.71
C SER A 373 -5.11 5.39 -1.67
N TRP A 374 -5.30 6.05 -2.82
CA TRP A 374 -5.55 7.49 -2.93
C TRP A 374 -7.06 7.74 -2.93
N PHE A 375 -7.55 8.52 -1.98
CA PHE A 375 -8.91 9.01 -1.91
C PHE A 375 -8.98 10.50 -2.25
N ASP A 376 -9.84 10.82 -3.22
CA ASP A 376 -10.34 12.17 -3.41
C ASP A 376 -11.63 12.29 -2.61
N MET A 377 -11.64 13.18 -1.62
CA MET A 377 -12.74 13.30 -0.67
C MET A 377 -14.03 13.75 -1.32
N ASP A 378 -13.99 14.47 -2.43
CA ASP A 378 -15.15 15.04 -3.10
C ASP A 378 -15.66 14.16 -4.24
N LEU A 379 -14.78 13.35 -4.84
CA LEU A 379 -15.16 12.44 -5.92
C LEU A 379 -15.93 11.20 -5.42
N SER A 380 -15.39 10.46 -4.45
CA SER A 380 -15.97 9.18 -4.04
C SER A 380 -15.53 8.71 -2.65
N THR A 381 -16.31 7.80 -2.07
CA THR A 381 -15.92 7.07 -0.85
C THR A 381 -15.00 5.87 -1.14
N LYS A 382 -14.86 5.50 -2.42
CA LYS A 382 -13.91 4.49 -2.91
C LYS A 382 -12.60 5.17 -3.33
N PRO A 383 -11.47 4.44 -3.33
CA PRO A 383 -10.21 5.00 -3.79
C PRO A 383 -10.32 5.45 -5.26
N TYR A 384 -9.81 6.64 -5.54
CA TYR A 384 -9.59 7.14 -6.89
C TYR A 384 -8.58 6.27 -7.64
N LYS A 385 -7.52 5.86 -6.94
CA LYS A 385 -6.47 4.95 -7.43
C LYS A 385 -5.93 4.08 -6.30
N ILE A 386 -5.53 2.85 -6.61
CA ILE A 386 -4.93 1.87 -5.69
C ILE A 386 -3.53 1.53 -6.16
#